data_AF-A0AAV7ED68-F1
#
_entry.id   AF-A0AAV7ED68-F1
#
_cell.length_a   1.000
_cell.length_b   1.000
_cell.length_c   1.000
_cell.angle_alpha   90.00
_cell.angle_beta   90.00
_cell.angle_gamma   90.00
#
_symmetry.space_group_name_H-M   'P 1'
#
loop_
_entity.id
_entity.type
_entity.pdbx_description
1 polymer ?
#
loop_
_entity_poly.entity_id
_entity_poly.type
_entity_poly.pdbx_seq_one_letter_code
_entity_poly.pdbx_strand_id
1 'polypeptide(L)'
;MARSVLLLLALALSLCVLSAYAQYDTGKSRRRLSDAQQCRIQRLSASTPSRRIRSEGGVTELWDYNEDQFQCAGVAAMKNTIQPNGLSLPNYSPSPRLVYIERGRGVLGITFPGCQESYHSVRGQTREGSRGEQQQQTGEEDQHQKVHRIVQGQIVALPAGAAHWLYNDGNEDLVAVSVTDVNNGANQLDQRPRSFYLAGGRPRQAGGAGSEEEFDAENVIRPFDARLMADALGVSEQTVRRMQENDERGFIVLAKQEEMRMIRPEEEEEEEERYRRGSSRGDNNEGVSNGLEEAYCNMKVNQNIDNPRDADVYSRQAGRINSVNMHKLPILSYLDMSAEKGNLYENSVYLPHWEMNSHSIVYVTRGSARIQVVGSNGKTVLDEEVRRGQLVVVPQYFASIVRASQNGFEWISFKTSALPMKSPLAGARSALKGMPIPVLVNSYRISNRQAQDVKYNRERHPYFVPGSGQQQQYVATASA
;
A
#
# COMPACT_ATOMS: atom_id res chain seq x y z
N MET A 1 37.90 -27.74 -57.97
CA MET A 1 36.44 -27.81 -57.78
C MET A 1 36.04 -28.26 -56.36
N ALA A 2 36.56 -29.37 -55.83
CA ALA A 2 36.16 -29.88 -54.50
C ALA A 2 36.35 -28.88 -53.33
N ARG A 3 37.46 -28.12 -53.30
CA ARG A 3 37.71 -27.12 -52.25
C ARG A 3 36.72 -25.94 -52.27
N SER A 4 36.29 -25.53 -53.46
CA SER A 4 35.33 -24.43 -53.64
C SER A 4 33.92 -24.84 -53.20
N VAL A 5 33.55 -26.11 -53.44
CA VAL A 5 32.26 -26.68 -53.01
C VAL A 5 32.18 -26.81 -51.48
N LEU A 6 33.27 -27.24 -50.84
CA LEU A 6 33.37 -27.30 -49.38
C LEU A 6 33.26 -25.93 -48.71
N LEU A 7 33.83 -24.89 -49.32
CA LEU A 7 33.75 -23.53 -48.79
C LEU A 7 32.32 -22.96 -48.90
N LEU A 8 31.63 -23.24 -50.00
CA LEU A 8 30.22 -22.84 -50.20
C LEU A 8 29.28 -23.58 -49.26
N LEU A 9 29.51 -24.87 -49.00
CA LEU A 9 28.75 -25.66 -48.02
C LEU A 9 28.95 -25.15 -46.59
N ALA A 10 30.19 -24.80 -46.21
CA ALA A 10 30.48 -24.22 -44.91
C ALA A 10 29.81 -22.85 -44.72
N LEU A 11 29.81 -22.01 -45.76
CA LEU A 11 29.13 -20.71 -45.72
C LEU A 11 27.61 -20.86 -45.63
N ALA A 12 27.02 -21.82 -46.37
CA ALA A 12 25.60 -22.11 -46.32
C ALA A 12 25.17 -22.63 -44.93
N LEU A 13 25.94 -23.54 -44.32
CA LEU A 13 25.69 -24.00 -42.95
C LEU A 13 25.81 -22.86 -41.93
N SER A 14 26.81 -21.99 -42.08
CA SER A 14 26.99 -20.80 -41.25
C SER A 14 25.79 -19.85 -41.33
N LEU A 15 25.27 -19.60 -42.55
CA LEU A 15 24.09 -18.76 -42.76
C LEU A 15 22.81 -19.40 -42.20
N CYS A 16 22.64 -20.73 -42.32
CA CYS A 16 21.50 -21.43 -41.73
C CYS A 16 21.53 -21.39 -40.18
N VAL A 17 22.71 -21.51 -39.57
CA VAL A 17 22.87 -21.37 -38.11
C VAL A 17 22.56 -19.94 -37.68
N LEU A 18 23.03 -18.91 -38.40
CA LEU A 18 22.73 -17.51 -38.10
C LEU A 18 21.24 -17.17 -38.26
N SER A 19 20.54 -17.74 -39.25
CA SER A 19 19.09 -17.57 -39.40
C SER A 19 18.30 -18.29 -38.30
N ALA A 20 18.77 -19.45 -37.83
CA ALA A 20 18.16 -20.16 -36.71
C ALA A 20 18.33 -19.40 -35.38
N TYR A 21 19.48 -18.74 -35.16
CA TYR A 21 19.68 -17.83 -34.03
C TYR A 21 18.81 -16.56 -34.14
N ALA A 22 18.64 -15.99 -35.35
CA ALA A 22 17.80 -14.81 -35.55
C ALA A 22 16.29 -15.09 -35.40
N GLN A 23 15.84 -16.33 -35.65
CA GLN A 23 14.44 -16.74 -35.47
C GLN A 23 14.12 -17.23 -34.04
N TYR A 24 15.12 -17.55 -33.23
CA TYR A 24 14.93 -17.87 -31.81
C TYR A 24 14.67 -16.62 -30.95
N ASP A 25 14.85 -15.41 -31.50
CA ASP A 25 14.73 -14.14 -30.77
C ASP A 25 13.45 -13.35 -31.08
N THR A 26 12.43 -14.00 -31.64
CA THR A 26 11.06 -13.44 -31.74
C THR A 26 10.09 -14.10 -30.78
N GLY A 27 10.47 -14.18 -29.51
CA GLY A 27 9.63 -14.61 -28.41
C GLY A 27 9.71 -13.62 -27.25
N LYS A 28 8.75 -12.68 -27.18
CA LYS A 28 8.53 -11.74 -26.08
C LYS A 28 9.81 -11.11 -25.51
N SER A 29 10.15 -9.90 -25.98
CA SER A 29 11.06 -8.98 -25.29
C SER A 29 10.56 -8.68 -23.85
N ARG A 30 10.78 -9.60 -22.91
CA ARG A 30 10.89 -9.31 -21.49
C ARG A 30 12.19 -8.54 -21.35
N ARG A 31 12.11 -7.21 -21.48
CA ARG A 31 13.19 -6.34 -21.00
C ARG A 31 13.25 -6.53 -19.48
N ARG A 32 14.02 -7.53 -19.02
CA ARG A 32 14.61 -7.44 -17.69
C ARG A 32 15.57 -6.26 -17.78
N LEU A 33 15.12 -5.09 -17.33
CA LEU A 33 16.05 -4.00 -17.03
C LEU A 33 17.14 -4.62 -16.16
N SER A 34 18.43 -4.42 -16.48
CA SER A 34 19.45 -4.72 -15.49
C SER A 34 19.18 -3.85 -14.26
N ASP A 35 19.50 -4.30 -13.05
CA ASP A 35 19.30 -3.52 -11.81
C ASP A 35 19.85 -2.08 -11.94
N ALA A 36 20.91 -1.89 -12.74
CA ALA A 36 21.51 -0.60 -13.05
C ALA A 36 20.67 0.35 -13.96
N GLN A 37 19.54 -0.10 -14.52
CA GLN A 37 18.69 0.67 -15.45
C GLN A 37 17.22 0.78 -15.02
N GLN A 38 16.82 0.14 -13.91
CA GLN A 38 15.42 -0.05 -13.53
C GLN A 38 14.62 1.27 -13.42
N CYS A 39 15.27 2.41 -13.13
CA CYS A 39 14.65 3.73 -13.05
C CYS A 39 15.01 4.72 -14.19
N ARG A 40 15.49 4.24 -15.35
CA ARG A 40 15.69 5.09 -16.55
C ARG A 40 14.37 5.34 -17.28
N ILE A 41 13.43 5.96 -16.60
CA ILE A 41 12.07 6.18 -17.08
C ILE A 41 12.03 7.24 -18.19
N GLN A 42 11.50 6.86 -19.35
CA GLN A 42 11.25 7.80 -20.46
C GLN A 42 9.84 8.39 -20.41
N ARG A 43 8.87 7.61 -19.93
CA ARG A 43 7.48 7.98 -19.81
C ARG A 43 6.83 7.22 -18.64
N LEU A 44 6.03 7.91 -17.85
CA LEU A 44 5.11 7.38 -16.86
C LEU A 44 3.68 7.53 -17.39
N SER A 45 2.73 6.82 -16.78
CA SER A 45 1.31 6.94 -17.10
C SER A 45 0.44 6.63 -15.90
N ALA A 46 -0.75 7.23 -15.85
CA ALA A 46 -1.78 6.83 -14.91
C ALA A 46 -2.24 5.39 -15.18
N SER A 47 -1.94 4.46 -14.27
CA SER A 47 -2.24 3.04 -14.42
C SER A 47 -3.51 2.63 -13.68
N THR A 48 -4.25 1.70 -14.27
CA THR A 48 -5.43 1.04 -13.71
C THR A 48 -5.14 -0.44 -13.53
N PRO A 49 -5.88 -1.16 -12.66
CA PRO A 49 -5.71 -2.60 -12.56
C PRO A 49 -5.85 -3.28 -13.92
N SER A 50 -4.90 -4.14 -14.26
CA SER A 50 -4.85 -4.86 -15.54
C SER A 50 -5.47 -6.26 -15.43
N ARG A 51 -5.54 -6.81 -14.20
CA ARG A 51 -6.05 -8.16 -13.93
C ARG A 51 -7.06 -8.16 -12.81
N ARG A 52 -8.04 -9.06 -12.91
CA ARG A 52 -9.12 -9.26 -11.94
C ARG A 52 -9.27 -10.73 -11.61
N ILE A 53 -9.26 -11.06 -10.32
CA ILE A 53 -9.47 -12.41 -9.77
C ILE A 53 -10.80 -12.38 -9.03
N ARG A 54 -11.78 -13.16 -9.51
CA ARG A 54 -13.09 -13.28 -8.86
C ARG A 54 -13.06 -14.46 -7.90
N SER A 55 -13.51 -14.23 -6.68
CA SER A 55 -13.74 -15.24 -5.65
C SER A 55 -15.20 -15.20 -5.22
N GLU A 56 -15.65 -16.19 -4.44
CA GLU A 56 -17.03 -16.33 -3.97
C GLU A 56 -17.53 -15.07 -3.22
N GLY A 57 -16.74 -14.56 -2.28
CA GLY A 57 -17.09 -13.43 -1.41
C GLY A 57 -16.47 -12.09 -1.82
N GLY A 58 -15.91 -11.97 -3.02
CA GLY A 58 -15.26 -10.72 -3.42
C GLY A 58 -14.39 -10.77 -4.68
N VAL A 59 -13.60 -9.71 -4.86
CA VAL A 59 -12.75 -9.53 -6.03
C VAL A 59 -11.40 -8.93 -5.62
N THR A 60 -10.33 -9.50 -6.14
CA THR A 60 -8.97 -8.92 -6.12
C THR A 60 -8.62 -8.35 -7.49
N GLU A 61 -8.27 -7.08 -7.55
CA GLU A 61 -7.79 -6.37 -8.75
C GLU A 61 -6.28 -6.11 -8.59
N LEU A 62 -5.50 -6.42 -9.62
CA LEU A 62 -4.04 -6.32 -9.60
C LEU A 62 -3.57 -5.33 -10.67
N TRP A 63 -2.62 -4.49 -10.31
CA TRP A 63 -1.85 -3.72 -11.29
C TRP A 63 -0.73 -4.59 -11.87
N ASP A 64 -0.35 -4.35 -13.13
CA ASP A 64 0.74 -5.07 -13.78
C ASP A 64 2.06 -4.66 -13.14
N TYR A 65 2.66 -5.56 -12.35
CA TYR A 65 3.89 -5.24 -11.64
C TYR A 65 5.09 -5.12 -12.59
N ASN A 66 4.99 -5.58 -13.85
CA ASN A 66 6.05 -5.44 -14.86
C ASN A 66 6.07 -4.05 -15.52
N GLU A 67 5.09 -3.16 -15.27
CA GLU A 67 5.21 -1.79 -15.77
C GLU A 67 6.49 -1.14 -15.21
N ASP A 68 7.24 -0.42 -16.06
CA ASP A 68 8.51 0.22 -15.71
C ASP A 68 8.42 1.05 -14.42
N GLN A 69 7.26 1.68 -14.17
CA GLN A 69 7.04 2.51 -12.99
C GLN A 69 6.98 1.72 -11.68
N PHE A 70 6.37 0.53 -11.68
CA PHE A 70 6.30 -0.35 -10.51
C PHE A 70 7.59 -1.12 -10.31
N GLN A 71 8.24 -1.53 -11.40
CA GLN A 71 9.60 -2.09 -11.38
C GLN A 71 10.60 -1.09 -10.77
N CYS A 72 10.59 0.18 -11.23
CA CYS A 72 11.47 1.21 -10.68
C CYS A 72 11.24 1.45 -9.18
N ALA A 73 9.98 1.46 -8.73
CA ALA A 73 9.68 1.63 -7.31
C ALA A 73 9.89 0.36 -6.48
N GLY A 74 10.05 -0.81 -7.10
CA GLY A 74 10.18 -2.08 -6.40
C GLY A 74 8.91 -2.49 -5.65
N VAL A 75 7.72 -2.25 -6.24
CA VAL A 75 6.43 -2.45 -5.55
C VAL A 75 5.41 -3.21 -6.41
N ALA A 76 4.47 -3.87 -5.74
CA ALA A 76 3.28 -4.44 -6.36
C ALA A 76 2.00 -3.90 -5.69
N ALA A 77 1.03 -3.47 -6.48
CA ALA A 77 -0.21 -2.89 -5.98
C ALA A 77 -1.40 -3.82 -6.25
N MET A 78 -2.34 -3.85 -5.30
CA MET A 78 -3.60 -4.58 -5.43
C MET A 78 -4.76 -3.87 -4.73
N LYS A 79 -5.98 -4.17 -5.15
CA LYS A 79 -7.23 -3.69 -4.57
C LYS A 79 -8.16 -4.87 -4.31
N ASN A 80 -8.59 -5.01 -3.07
CA ASN A 80 -9.56 -6.02 -2.67
C ASN A 80 -10.91 -5.36 -2.41
N THR A 81 -11.97 -5.95 -2.96
CA THR A 81 -13.37 -5.64 -2.64
C THR A 81 -13.98 -6.89 -2.02
N ILE A 82 -14.32 -6.81 -0.73
CA ILE A 82 -14.85 -7.92 0.06
C ILE A 82 -16.31 -7.61 0.37
N GLN A 83 -17.21 -8.50 -0.05
CA GLN A 83 -18.66 -8.35 0.16
C GLN A 83 -18.99 -8.50 1.65
N PRO A 84 -20.19 -8.05 2.10
CA PRO A 84 -20.69 -8.38 3.43
C PRO A 84 -20.58 -9.87 3.71
N ASN A 85 -20.11 -10.23 4.91
CA ASN A 85 -19.79 -11.61 5.32
C ASN A 85 -18.70 -12.31 4.49
N GLY A 86 -17.94 -11.57 3.70
CA GLY A 86 -16.78 -12.08 2.98
C GLY A 86 -15.55 -12.20 3.88
N LEU A 87 -14.81 -13.29 3.73
CA LEU A 87 -13.54 -13.57 4.41
C LEU A 87 -12.43 -13.69 3.37
N SER A 88 -11.50 -12.73 3.38
CA SER A 88 -10.19 -12.88 2.73
C SER A 88 -9.39 -13.92 3.50
N LEU A 89 -9.08 -15.03 2.84
CA LEU A 89 -8.47 -16.19 3.46
C LEU A 89 -7.06 -15.89 4.01
N PRO A 90 -6.64 -16.63 5.06
CA PRO A 90 -5.32 -16.44 5.67
C PRO A 90 -4.19 -16.66 4.68
N ASN A 91 -3.26 -15.70 4.61
CA ASN A 91 -2.06 -15.78 3.79
C ASN A 91 -0.90 -15.00 4.42
N TYR A 92 0.32 -15.26 3.97
CA TYR A 92 1.53 -14.50 4.32
C TYR A 92 2.36 -14.19 3.07
N SER A 93 3.25 -13.21 3.16
CA SER A 93 4.07 -12.72 2.04
C SER A 93 5.51 -12.52 2.50
N PRO A 94 6.54 -12.75 1.65
CA PRO A 94 7.93 -12.48 2.00
C PRO A 94 8.22 -10.97 2.07
N SER A 95 7.31 -10.15 1.56
CA SER A 95 7.41 -8.70 1.49
C SER A 95 6.39 -8.03 2.41
N PRO A 96 6.74 -6.92 3.08
CA PRO A 96 5.81 -6.13 3.86
C PRO A 96 4.78 -5.43 2.97
N ARG A 97 3.61 -5.13 3.52
CA ARG A 97 2.48 -4.52 2.82
C ARG A 97 1.83 -3.43 3.67
N LEU A 98 1.57 -2.28 3.03
CA LEU A 98 0.69 -1.25 3.59
C LEU A 98 -0.67 -1.31 2.91
N VAL A 99 -1.73 -1.19 3.71
CA VAL A 99 -3.12 -1.24 3.25
C VAL A 99 -3.84 0.02 3.69
N TYR A 100 -4.52 0.69 2.76
CA TYR A 100 -5.47 1.77 3.01
C TYR A 100 -6.90 1.25 2.86
N ILE A 101 -7.71 1.44 3.91
CA ILE A 101 -9.13 1.07 3.89
C ILE A 101 -9.90 2.23 3.23
N GLU A 102 -10.21 2.10 1.94
CA GLU A 102 -10.93 3.11 1.16
C GLU A 102 -12.40 3.23 1.60
N ARG A 103 -13.04 2.11 1.96
CA ARG A 103 -14.47 2.03 2.35
C ARG A 103 -14.74 0.81 3.23
N GLY A 104 -15.78 0.88 4.04
CA GLY A 104 -16.27 -0.23 4.85
C GLY A 104 -15.56 -0.40 6.18
N ARG A 105 -15.90 -1.50 6.85
CA ARG A 105 -15.35 -1.91 8.14
C ARG A 105 -15.24 -3.42 8.22
N GLY A 106 -14.35 -3.91 9.07
CA GLY A 106 -14.13 -5.34 9.21
C GLY A 106 -13.33 -5.69 10.44
N VAL A 107 -12.94 -6.96 10.50
CA VAL A 107 -12.06 -7.53 11.51
C VAL A 107 -10.83 -8.14 10.84
N LEU A 108 -9.66 -7.69 11.24
CA LEU A 108 -8.37 -8.14 10.75
C LEU A 108 -7.68 -8.98 11.84
N GLY A 109 -7.28 -10.20 11.49
CA GLY A 109 -6.33 -10.96 12.29
C GLY A 109 -4.92 -10.88 11.70
N ILE A 110 -3.93 -10.69 12.55
CA ILE A 110 -2.51 -10.83 12.22
C ILE A 110 -1.90 -11.79 13.24
N THR A 111 -1.33 -12.90 12.76
CA THR A 111 -0.65 -13.86 13.61
C THR A 111 0.83 -13.50 13.66
N PHE A 112 1.28 -13.02 14.82
CA PHE A 112 2.68 -12.79 15.11
C PHE A 112 3.31 -14.09 15.63
N PRO A 113 4.27 -14.69 14.90
CA PRO A 113 4.89 -15.93 15.33
C PRO A 113 5.57 -15.78 16.70
N GLY A 114 5.32 -16.73 17.60
CA GLY A 114 5.87 -16.74 18.95
C GLY A 114 5.06 -15.97 19.99
N CYS A 115 3.97 -15.29 19.60
CA CYS A 115 3.05 -14.63 20.52
C CYS A 115 1.94 -15.57 20.97
N GLN A 116 1.61 -15.54 22.27
CA GLN A 116 0.51 -16.29 22.85
C GLN A 116 -0.88 -15.76 22.45
N GLU A 117 -1.88 -16.64 22.52
CA GLU A 117 -3.30 -16.32 22.37
C GLU A 117 -3.79 -15.46 23.55
N SER A 118 -3.83 -14.14 23.36
CA SER A 118 -4.25 -13.20 24.40
C SER A 118 -5.75 -12.99 24.49
N TYR A 119 -6.54 -13.49 23.53
CA TYR A 119 -8.00 -13.44 23.55
C TYR A 119 -8.51 -14.86 23.80
N HIS A 120 -9.22 -15.05 24.92
CA HIS A 120 -9.68 -16.38 25.33
C HIS A 120 -11.07 -16.31 25.98
N SER A 121 -11.89 -17.33 25.76
CA SER A 121 -13.14 -17.56 26.48
C SER A 121 -13.00 -18.83 27.31
N VAL A 122 -13.31 -18.75 28.62
CA VAL A 122 -13.36 -19.93 29.50
C VAL A 122 -14.80 -20.17 29.90
N ARG A 123 -15.27 -21.40 29.71
CA ARG A 123 -16.62 -21.83 30.07
C ARG A 123 -16.84 -21.66 31.57
N GLY A 124 -17.79 -20.80 31.96
CA GLY A 124 -18.19 -20.61 33.37
C GLY A 124 -17.79 -19.29 34.03
N GLN A 125 -17.23 -18.31 33.31
CA GLN A 125 -17.15 -16.94 33.85
C GLN A 125 -18.52 -16.25 33.74
N THR A 126 -19.29 -16.30 34.82
CA THR A 126 -20.46 -15.45 35.05
C THR A 126 -20.00 -14.00 35.10
N ARG A 127 -20.35 -13.18 34.10
CA ARG A 127 -20.31 -11.71 34.27
C ARG A 127 -21.40 -11.35 35.28
N GLU A 128 -21.04 -10.96 36.49
CA GLU A 128 -21.94 -10.21 37.39
C GLU A 128 -22.12 -8.79 36.84
N GLY A 129 -22.94 -8.66 35.81
CA GLY A 129 -23.47 -7.36 35.38
C GLY A 129 -24.48 -6.86 36.41
N SER A 130 -24.39 -5.59 36.83
CA SER A 130 -25.27 -4.96 37.83
C SER A 130 -26.74 -4.77 37.40
N ARG A 131 -27.27 -5.59 36.49
CA ARG A 131 -28.70 -5.75 36.20
C ARG A 131 -28.95 -7.20 35.86
N GLY A 132 -29.78 -7.87 36.65
CA GLY A 132 -29.98 -9.32 36.68
C GLY A 132 -30.61 -9.94 35.44
N GLU A 133 -29.92 -9.91 34.30
CA GLU A 133 -30.19 -10.77 33.16
C GLU A 133 -29.02 -11.74 33.00
N GLN A 134 -29.21 -12.97 33.47
CA GLN A 134 -28.29 -14.09 33.25
C GLN A 134 -28.35 -14.50 31.78
N GLN A 135 -27.56 -13.87 30.91
CA GLN A 135 -27.25 -14.46 29.61
C GLN A 135 -26.22 -15.58 29.82
N GLN A 136 -26.70 -16.82 29.80
CA GLN A 136 -25.83 -17.97 29.52
C GLN A 136 -25.31 -17.83 28.08
N GLN A 137 -24.13 -17.23 27.92
CA GLN A 137 -23.38 -17.36 26.67
C GLN A 137 -22.91 -18.81 26.58
N THR A 138 -23.61 -19.61 25.79
CA THR A 138 -23.18 -20.93 25.31
C THR A 138 -22.08 -20.77 24.25
N GLY A 139 -21.01 -20.05 24.58
CA GLY A 139 -19.83 -19.93 23.72
C GLY A 139 -19.02 -21.22 23.73
N GLU A 140 -18.54 -21.63 22.55
CA GLU A 140 -17.45 -22.62 22.45
C GLU A 140 -16.20 -22.03 23.11
N GLU A 141 -15.43 -22.87 23.80
CA GLU A 141 -14.12 -22.49 24.34
C GLU A 141 -13.19 -22.22 23.15
N ASP A 142 -12.64 -21.01 23.07
CA ASP A 142 -11.73 -20.62 22.01
C ASP A 142 -10.61 -19.73 22.57
N GLN A 143 -9.46 -19.77 21.91
CA GLN A 143 -8.29 -18.96 22.20
C GLN A 143 -7.63 -18.56 20.90
N HIS A 144 -7.40 -17.26 20.70
CA HIS A 144 -6.70 -16.76 19.53
C HIS A 144 -5.91 -15.48 19.85
N GLN A 145 -5.02 -15.09 18.95
CA GLN A 145 -4.34 -13.80 19.05
C GLN A 145 -5.32 -12.63 18.87
N LYS A 146 -4.88 -11.45 19.29
CA LYS A 146 -5.65 -10.21 19.18
C LYS A 146 -6.15 -9.97 17.76
N VAL A 147 -7.43 -9.65 17.64
CA VAL A 147 -8.03 -9.17 16.40
C VAL A 147 -8.14 -7.64 16.41
N HIS A 148 -8.17 -7.05 15.21
CA HIS A 148 -8.18 -5.60 15.04
C HIS A 148 -9.43 -5.16 14.31
N ARG A 149 -10.21 -4.28 14.94
CA ARG A 149 -11.25 -3.51 14.26
C ARG A 149 -10.62 -2.62 13.21
N ILE A 150 -11.01 -2.79 11.95
CA ILE A 150 -10.60 -1.91 10.87
C ILE A 150 -11.78 -1.14 10.29
N VAL A 151 -11.55 0.12 9.96
CA VAL A 151 -12.56 1.04 9.43
C VAL A 151 -11.97 1.93 8.34
N GLN A 152 -12.85 2.52 7.55
CA GLN A 152 -12.50 3.49 6.52
C GLN A 152 -11.49 4.55 7.03
N GLY A 153 -10.51 4.84 6.19
CA GLY A 153 -9.50 5.86 6.42
C GLY A 153 -8.34 5.41 7.30
N GLN A 154 -8.23 4.12 7.62
CA GLN A 154 -7.07 3.58 8.29
C GLN A 154 -5.98 3.12 7.33
N ILE A 155 -4.74 3.32 7.74
CA ILE A 155 -3.56 2.64 7.24
C ILE A 155 -3.27 1.46 8.16
N VAL A 156 -3.08 0.29 7.57
CA VAL A 156 -2.75 -0.97 8.24
C VAL A 156 -1.39 -1.45 7.73
N ALA A 157 -0.52 -1.84 8.67
CA ALA A 157 0.80 -2.40 8.40
C ALA A 157 0.76 -3.92 8.55
N LEU A 158 1.16 -4.63 7.50
CA LEU A 158 1.28 -6.08 7.47
C LEU A 158 2.76 -6.45 7.29
N PRO A 159 3.44 -6.97 8.33
CA PRO A 159 4.83 -7.38 8.24
C PRO A 159 5.06 -8.54 7.27
N ALA A 160 6.27 -8.65 6.73
CA ALA A 160 6.71 -9.83 6.00
C ALA A 160 6.62 -11.08 6.91
N GLY A 161 6.16 -12.19 6.34
CA GLY A 161 6.03 -13.49 7.02
C GLY A 161 4.84 -13.61 7.97
N ALA A 162 4.21 -12.51 8.40
CA ALA A 162 3.05 -12.55 9.28
C ALA A 162 1.79 -13.02 8.53
N ALA A 163 1.18 -14.11 9.00
CA ALA A 163 -0.09 -14.59 8.47
C ALA A 163 -1.21 -13.63 8.84
N HIS A 164 -2.09 -13.31 7.90
CA HIS A 164 -3.19 -12.38 8.12
C HIS A 164 -4.43 -12.76 7.33
N TRP A 165 -5.59 -12.40 7.85
CA TRP A 165 -6.91 -12.61 7.25
C TRP A 165 -7.81 -11.40 7.52
N LEU A 166 -8.83 -11.20 6.69
CA LEU A 166 -9.74 -10.06 6.82
C LEU A 166 -11.19 -10.48 6.60
N TYR A 167 -12.03 -10.27 7.59
CA TYR A 167 -13.46 -10.50 7.55
C TYR A 167 -14.24 -9.18 7.45
N ASN A 168 -15.21 -9.10 6.55
CA ASN A 168 -16.15 -7.99 6.46
C ASN A 168 -17.41 -8.29 7.28
N ASP A 169 -17.51 -7.68 8.46
CA ASP A 169 -18.68 -7.72 9.34
C ASP A 169 -19.56 -6.46 9.21
N GLY A 170 -19.39 -5.71 8.13
CA GLY A 170 -20.22 -4.58 7.74
C GLY A 170 -21.32 -4.95 6.75
N ASN A 171 -22.23 -4.01 6.54
CA ASN A 171 -23.36 -4.16 5.61
C ASN A 171 -23.05 -3.64 4.20
N GLU A 172 -21.85 -3.09 3.99
CA GLU A 172 -21.37 -2.61 2.69
C GLU A 172 -20.09 -3.32 2.28
N ASP A 173 -19.73 -3.23 1.01
CA ASP A 173 -18.44 -3.72 0.52
C ASP A 173 -17.26 -3.02 1.22
N LEU A 174 -16.40 -3.81 1.85
CA LEU A 174 -15.10 -3.37 2.32
C LEU A 174 -14.14 -3.27 1.13
N VAL A 175 -13.56 -2.08 0.94
CA VAL A 175 -12.60 -1.81 -0.14
C VAL A 175 -11.24 -1.46 0.46
N ALA A 176 -10.23 -2.27 0.14
CA ALA A 176 -8.87 -2.11 0.62
C ALA A 176 -7.90 -1.98 -0.56
N VAL A 177 -7.10 -0.92 -0.58
CA VAL A 177 -6.03 -0.71 -1.58
C VAL A 177 -4.70 -0.90 -0.88
N SER A 178 -3.80 -1.70 -1.45
CA SER A 178 -2.53 -2.02 -0.80
C SER A 178 -1.36 -2.00 -1.75
N VAL A 179 -0.19 -1.67 -1.19
CA VAL A 179 1.10 -1.68 -1.86
C VAL A 179 2.03 -2.58 -1.07
N THR A 180 2.63 -3.55 -1.76
CA THR A 180 3.63 -4.48 -1.23
C THR A 180 5.01 -4.05 -1.72
N ASP A 181 5.97 -3.89 -0.82
CA ASP A 181 7.36 -3.56 -1.15
C ASP A 181 8.16 -4.83 -1.47
N VAL A 182 8.26 -5.15 -2.76
CA VAL A 182 8.92 -6.37 -3.23
C VAL A 182 10.45 -6.24 -3.26
N ASN A 183 10.98 -5.02 -3.12
CA ASN A 183 12.41 -4.76 -3.02
C ASN A 183 12.89 -4.54 -1.57
N ASN A 184 12.01 -4.76 -0.59
CA ASN A 184 12.33 -4.62 0.82
C ASN A 184 13.40 -5.63 1.27
N GLY A 185 14.29 -5.22 2.20
CA GLY A 185 15.34 -6.08 2.75
C GLY A 185 14.82 -7.34 3.48
N ALA A 186 13.55 -7.36 3.89
CA ALA A 186 12.91 -8.56 4.44
C ALA A 186 12.67 -9.65 3.38
N ASN A 187 12.52 -9.28 2.09
CA ASN A 187 12.32 -10.22 1.01
C ASN A 187 13.64 -10.75 0.47
N GLN A 188 14.03 -11.95 0.91
CA GLN A 188 15.28 -12.60 0.50
C GLN A 188 15.14 -13.51 -0.73
N LEU A 189 13.98 -13.54 -1.38
CA LEU A 189 13.73 -14.39 -2.54
C LEU A 189 14.15 -13.67 -3.83
N ASP A 190 13.21 -12.98 -4.46
CA ASP A 190 13.40 -12.12 -5.62
C ASP A 190 12.28 -11.07 -5.66
N GLN A 191 12.34 -10.11 -6.57
CA GLN A 191 11.38 -9.00 -6.66
C GLN A 191 9.99 -9.40 -7.22
N ARG A 192 9.64 -10.69 -7.28
CA ARG A 192 8.29 -11.11 -7.70
C ARG A 192 7.32 -11.08 -6.52
N PRO A 193 6.11 -10.52 -6.69
CA PRO A 193 5.09 -10.57 -5.65
C PRO A 193 4.60 -12.00 -5.44
N ARG A 194 4.59 -12.44 -4.17
CA ARG A 194 4.10 -13.77 -3.76
C ARG A 194 3.12 -13.65 -2.60
N SER A 195 2.18 -14.57 -2.51
CA SER A 195 1.31 -14.72 -1.36
C SER A 195 1.07 -16.20 -1.10
N PHE A 196 1.57 -16.68 0.03
CA PHE A 196 1.45 -18.05 0.47
C PHE A 196 0.16 -18.20 1.27
N TYR A 197 -0.85 -18.82 0.66
CA TYR A 197 -2.14 -19.02 1.30
C TYR A 197 -2.10 -20.24 2.23
N LEU A 198 -2.83 -20.17 3.34
CA LEU A 198 -3.01 -21.30 4.27
C LEU A 198 -4.32 -22.06 4.00
N ALA A 199 -5.17 -21.52 3.13
CA ALA A 199 -6.45 -22.11 2.72
C ALA A 199 -6.86 -21.56 1.35
N GLY A 200 -7.81 -22.24 0.69
CA GLY A 200 -8.35 -21.82 -0.59
C GLY A 200 -7.63 -22.44 -1.78
N GLY A 201 -7.93 -21.93 -2.97
CA GLY A 201 -7.39 -22.42 -4.23
C GLY A 201 -7.59 -21.44 -5.39
N ARG A 202 -7.05 -21.77 -6.56
CA ARG A 202 -7.21 -20.93 -7.75
C ARG A 202 -8.66 -20.99 -8.26
N PRO A 203 -9.35 -19.86 -8.47
CA PRO A 203 -10.70 -19.86 -9.01
C PRO A 203 -10.72 -20.31 -10.49
N ARG A 204 -11.79 -21.00 -10.89
CA ARG A 204 -11.96 -21.59 -12.24
C ARG A 204 -11.71 -20.64 -13.43
N GLN A 205 -11.91 -19.32 -13.25
CA GLN A 205 -11.76 -18.32 -14.31
C GLN A 205 -10.32 -17.82 -14.54
N ALA A 206 -9.32 -18.32 -13.81
CA ALA A 206 -7.92 -17.94 -14.03
C ALA A 206 -7.28 -18.54 -15.30
N GLY A 207 -8.00 -19.39 -16.05
CA GLY A 207 -7.53 -20.14 -17.22
C GLY A 207 -7.52 -19.39 -18.57
N GLY A 208 -7.19 -18.10 -18.58
CA GLY A 208 -6.89 -17.38 -19.82
C GLY A 208 -5.46 -17.69 -20.27
N ALA A 209 -5.30 -18.29 -21.46
CA ALA A 209 -4.00 -18.63 -22.05
C ALA A 209 -3.10 -17.38 -22.19
N GLY A 210 -2.27 -17.13 -21.18
CA GLY A 210 -1.38 -15.97 -21.08
C GLY A 210 -1.14 -15.42 -19.67
N SER A 211 -1.98 -15.80 -18.67
CA SER A 211 -1.98 -15.19 -17.33
C SER A 211 -1.35 -16.03 -16.19
N GLU A 212 -0.61 -17.09 -16.51
CA GLU A 212 -0.15 -18.09 -15.53
C GLU A 212 1.07 -17.66 -14.68
N GLU A 213 1.79 -16.57 -15.01
CA GLU A 213 3.15 -16.36 -14.47
C GLU A 213 3.37 -15.25 -13.42
N GLU A 214 2.38 -14.42 -13.06
CA GLU A 214 2.67 -13.17 -12.32
C GLU A 214 2.26 -13.07 -10.86
N PHE A 215 1.19 -13.73 -10.42
CA PHE A 215 0.79 -13.71 -9.00
C PHE A 215 0.87 -15.13 -8.45
N ASP A 216 1.97 -15.41 -7.76
CA ASP A 216 2.24 -16.70 -7.16
C ASP A 216 1.43 -16.83 -5.87
N ALA A 217 0.25 -17.45 -6.00
CA ALA A 217 -0.71 -17.63 -4.92
C ALA A 217 -1.19 -19.07 -4.88
N GLU A 218 -0.65 -19.82 -3.92
CA GLU A 218 -0.94 -21.23 -3.70
C GLU A 218 -1.20 -21.52 -2.24
N ASN A 219 -2.06 -22.53 -2.00
CA ASN A 219 -2.24 -23.10 -0.67
C ASN A 219 -1.03 -23.98 -0.32
N VAL A 220 -0.24 -23.55 0.67
CA VAL A 220 0.99 -24.25 1.06
C VAL A 220 0.75 -25.61 1.70
N ILE A 221 -0.46 -25.88 2.19
CA ILE A 221 -0.81 -27.16 2.82
C ILE A 221 -0.96 -28.26 1.75
N ARG A 222 -1.40 -27.88 0.55
CA ARG A 222 -1.73 -28.79 -0.55
C ARG A 222 -0.60 -29.73 -0.99
N PRO A 223 0.65 -29.28 -1.21
CA PRO A 223 1.71 -30.16 -1.69
C PRO A 223 2.34 -31.07 -0.62
N PHE A 224 2.02 -30.90 0.67
CA PHE A 224 2.58 -31.77 1.72
C PHE A 224 1.99 -33.18 1.69
N ASP A 225 2.76 -34.16 2.18
CA ASP A 225 2.25 -35.51 2.39
C ASP A 225 1.12 -35.50 3.44
N ALA A 226 -0.04 -36.04 3.07
CA ALA A 226 -1.24 -35.96 3.88
C ALA A 226 -1.10 -36.68 5.23
N ARG A 227 -0.35 -37.80 5.25
CA ARG A 227 -0.14 -38.58 6.47
C ARG A 227 0.85 -37.89 7.40
N LEU A 228 1.95 -37.37 6.88
CA LEU A 228 2.92 -36.60 7.66
C LEU A 228 2.26 -35.37 8.30
N MET A 229 1.40 -34.66 7.55
CA MET A 229 0.63 -33.53 8.08
C MET A 229 -0.40 -33.96 9.13
N ALA A 230 -1.04 -35.11 8.94
CA ALA A 230 -2.01 -35.64 9.90
C ALA A 230 -1.33 -35.98 11.23
N ASP A 231 -0.16 -36.62 11.16
CA ASP A 231 0.69 -36.94 12.32
C ASP A 231 1.16 -35.65 13.02
N ALA A 232 1.61 -34.65 12.25
CA ALA A 232 2.10 -33.37 12.79
C ALA A 232 1.00 -32.52 13.47
N LEU A 233 -0.22 -32.51 12.91
CA LEU A 233 -1.35 -31.75 13.43
C LEU A 233 -2.16 -32.54 14.48
N GLY A 234 -1.93 -33.84 14.64
CA GLY A 234 -2.70 -34.70 15.53
C GLY A 234 -4.16 -34.89 15.08
N VAL A 235 -4.42 -34.88 13.77
CA VAL A 235 -5.78 -35.00 13.19
C VAL A 235 -5.88 -36.19 12.23
N SER A 236 -7.08 -36.49 11.75
CA SER A 236 -7.26 -37.54 10.74
C SER A 236 -6.68 -37.13 9.38
N GLU A 237 -6.16 -38.09 8.63
CA GLU A 237 -5.72 -37.86 7.24
C GLU A 237 -6.86 -37.32 6.36
N GLN A 238 -8.11 -37.70 6.63
CA GLN A 238 -9.28 -37.15 5.94
C GLN A 238 -9.44 -35.64 6.21
N THR A 239 -9.15 -35.17 7.44
CA THR A 239 -9.17 -33.74 7.78
C THR A 239 -8.12 -33.00 6.96
N VAL A 240 -6.89 -33.51 6.90
CA VAL A 240 -5.83 -32.92 6.07
C VAL A 240 -6.23 -32.91 4.59
N ARG A 241 -6.79 -34.00 4.07
CA ARG A 241 -7.25 -34.06 2.68
C ARG A 241 -8.28 -32.98 2.37
N ARG A 242 -9.19 -32.66 3.29
CA ARG A 242 -10.12 -31.52 3.14
C ARG A 242 -9.39 -30.17 3.08
N MET A 243 -8.32 -29.98 3.87
CA MET A 243 -7.51 -28.77 3.83
C MET A 243 -6.69 -28.64 2.52
N GLN A 244 -6.41 -29.77 1.86
CA GLN A 244 -5.67 -29.85 0.60
C GLN A 244 -6.57 -29.84 -0.65
N GLU A 245 -7.90 -29.90 -0.48
CA GLU A 245 -8.85 -29.85 -1.59
C GLU A 245 -8.69 -28.55 -2.39
N ASN A 246 -8.78 -28.66 -3.71
CA ASN A 246 -8.75 -27.49 -4.58
C ASN A 246 -10.08 -26.73 -4.47
N ASP A 247 -10.09 -25.71 -3.63
CA ASP A 247 -11.25 -24.87 -3.42
C ASP A 247 -11.41 -23.82 -4.53
N GLU A 248 -12.40 -24.03 -5.38
CA GLU A 248 -12.70 -23.15 -6.51
C GLU A 248 -13.38 -21.84 -6.10
N ARG A 249 -13.73 -21.68 -4.81
CA ARG A 249 -14.29 -20.44 -4.26
C ARG A 249 -13.27 -19.29 -4.27
N GLY A 250 -11.99 -19.58 -4.47
CA GLY A 250 -10.94 -18.57 -4.63
C GLY A 250 -10.33 -18.14 -3.30
N PHE A 251 -9.86 -16.89 -3.24
CA PHE A 251 -9.11 -16.33 -2.10
C PHE A 251 -9.99 -15.55 -1.12
N ILE A 252 -11.24 -15.27 -1.50
CA ILE A 252 -12.24 -14.59 -0.67
C ILE A 252 -13.51 -15.44 -0.68
N VAL A 253 -13.91 -15.95 0.48
CA VAL A 253 -15.06 -16.86 0.62
C VAL A 253 -16.20 -16.17 1.37
N LEU A 254 -17.44 -16.63 1.20
CA LEU A 254 -18.56 -16.19 2.03
C LEU A 254 -18.65 -17.06 3.29
N ALA A 255 -18.73 -16.42 4.45
CA ALA A 255 -19.04 -17.10 5.69
C ALA A 255 -20.52 -17.56 5.66
N LYS A 256 -20.76 -18.87 5.81
CA LYS A 256 -22.10 -19.48 5.69
C LYS A 256 -22.98 -19.35 6.94
N GLN A 257 -22.40 -19.04 8.09
CA GLN A 257 -23.15 -18.79 9.32
C GLN A 257 -23.52 -17.30 9.38
N GLU A 258 -24.66 -16.97 10.00
CA GLU A 258 -25.27 -15.63 9.99
C GLU A 258 -24.33 -14.51 10.47
N GLU A 259 -23.24 -14.84 11.16
CA GLU A 259 -22.06 -13.99 11.40
C GLU A 259 -20.87 -14.88 11.82
N MET A 260 -19.65 -14.59 11.36
CA MET A 260 -18.45 -15.24 11.88
C MET A 260 -18.21 -14.78 13.33
N ARG A 261 -18.56 -15.64 14.30
CA ARG A 261 -18.35 -15.37 15.73
C ARG A 261 -16.89 -15.61 16.10
N MET A 262 -16.32 -14.68 16.85
CA MET A 262 -14.96 -14.74 17.39
C MET A 262 -14.91 -13.95 18.69
N ILE A 263 -13.92 -14.23 19.55
CA ILE A 263 -13.74 -13.49 20.80
C ILE A 263 -13.23 -12.10 20.45
N ARG A 264 -13.93 -11.06 20.91
CA ARG A 264 -13.51 -9.67 20.78
C ARG A 264 -14.18 -8.82 21.87
N PRO A 265 -13.52 -7.77 22.38
CA PRO A 265 -14.17 -6.78 23.25
C PRO A 265 -15.41 -6.19 22.57
N GLU A 266 -16.42 -5.86 23.36
CA GLU A 266 -17.62 -5.18 22.86
C GLU A 266 -17.28 -3.71 22.50
N GLU A 267 -17.95 -3.13 21.49
CA GLU A 267 -17.63 -1.78 21.00
C GLU A 267 -17.77 -0.70 22.10
N GLU A 268 -18.69 -0.88 23.05
CA GLU A 268 -18.87 0.03 24.19
C GLU A 268 -17.65 0.02 25.15
N GLU A 269 -17.02 -1.14 25.35
CA GLU A 269 -15.83 -1.28 26.18
C GLU A 269 -14.61 -0.60 25.53
N GLU A 270 -14.49 -0.68 24.20
CA GLU A 270 -13.42 0.02 23.45
C GLU A 270 -13.55 1.55 23.50
N GLU A 271 -14.77 2.08 23.46
CA GLU A 271 -15.02 3.52 23.57
C GLU A 271 -14.66 4.05 24.96
N GLU A 272 -15.06 3.36 26.03
CA GLU A 272 -14.71 3.73 27.41
C GLU A 272 -13.20 3.72 27.66
N GLU A 273 -12.47 2.72 27.15
CA GLU A 273 -11.01 2.68 27.24
C GLU A 273 -10.33 3.83 26.48
N ARG A 274 -10.89 4.21 25.32
CA ARG A 274 -10.38 5.35 24.54
C ARG A 274 -10.60 6.67 25.29
N TYR A 275 -11.72 6.85 26.00
CA TYR A 275 -11.95 8.01 26.87
C TYR A 275 -10.98 8.05 28.06
N ARG A 276 -10.69 6.89 28.67
CA ARG A 276 -9.70 6.79 29.76
C ARG A 276 -8.29 7.14 29.29
N ARG A 277 -7.86 6.64 28.13
CA ARG A 277 -6.54 6.99 27.54
C ARG A 277 -6.45 8.45 27.06
N GLY A 278 -7.54 9.05 26.58
CA GLY A 278 -7.57 10.46 26.14
C GLY A 278 -7.46 11.49 27.28
N SER A 279 -7.67 11.07 28.52
CA SER A 279 -7.63 11.95 29.71
C SER A 279 -6.27 11.99 30.42
N SER A 280 -5.36 11.07 30.12
CA SER A 280 -4.00 11.07 30.69
C SER A 280 -3.07 12.00 29.89
N ARG A 281 -3.25 13.32 30.08
CA ARG A 281 -2.20 14.30 29.80
C ARG A 281 -1.16 14.24 30.91
N GLY A 282 -0.03 13.61 30.58
CA GLY A 282 1.17 13.58 31.42
C GLY A 282 1.25 12.30 32.23
N ASP A 283 2.00 11.33 31.74
CA ASP A 283 2.67 10.39 32.63
C ASP A 283 4.06 10.08 32.06
N ASN A 284 5.07 10.76 32.61
CA ASN A 284 6.44 10.30 32.58
C ASN A 284 6.49 9.12 33.55
N ASN A 285 6.12 7.93 33.08
CA ASN A 285 6.26 6.72 33.88
C ASN A 285 7.35 5.83 33.26
N GLU A 286 8.57 6.10 33.69
CA GLU A 286 9.64 5.09 33.70
C GLU A 286 9.17 3.91 34.56
N GLY A 287 9.17 2.70 34.00
CA GLY A 287 9.23 1.47 34.80
C GLY A 287 7.95 0.65 34.92
N VAL A 288 7.52 0.03 33.82
CA VAL A 288 7.32 -1.43 33.78
C VAL A 288 7.80 -1.87 32.40
N SER A 289 8.97 -2.54 32.35
CA SER A 289 9.41 -3.22 31.15
C SER A 289 8.51 -4.43 30.93
N ASN A 290 7.38 -4.23 30.26
CA ASN A 290 6.74 -5.32 29.52
C ASN A 290 7.85 -5.98 28.69
N GLY A 291 7.98 -7.31 28.75
CA GLY A 291 9.07 -8.01 28.07
C GLY A 291 9.14 -7.62 26.59
N LEU A 292 10.32 -7.76 25.96
CA LEU A 292 10.46 -7.53 24.51
C LEU A 292 9.40 -8.30 23.70
N GLU A 293 8.96 -9.46 24.22
CA GLU A 293 7.84 -10.24 23.70
C GLU A 293 6.52 -9.46 23.71
N GLU A 294 6.08 -8.92 24.86
CA GLU A 294 4.83 -8.17 24.98
C GLU A 294 4.84 -6.88 24.14
N ALA A 295 6.01 -6.26 23.98
CA ALA A 295 6.18 -5.07 23.13
C ALA A 295 5.99 -5.40 21.64
N TYR A 296 6.46 -6.56 21.18
CA TYR A 296 6.30 -7.05 19.81
C TYR A 296 4.87 -7.58 19.55
N CYS A 297 4.33 -8.38 20.46
CA CYS A 297 3.02 -9.01 20.31
C CYS A 297 1.83 -8.03 20.37
N ASN A 298 2.01 -6.88 21.03
CA ASN A 298 0.97 -5.86 21.16
C ASN A 298 1.25 -4.60 20.34
N MET A 299 2.15 -4.66 19.35
CA MET A 299 2.44 -3.52 18.50
C MET A 299 1.16 -2.98 17.84
N LYS A 300 1.03 -1.66 17.81
CA LYS A 300 -0.04 -1.00 17.07
C LYS A 300 0.21 -1.20 15.57
N VAL A 301 -0.74 -1.84 14.89
CA VAL A 301 -0.65 -2.19 13.46
C VAL A 301 -1.44 -1.27 12.54
N ASN A 302 -2.29 -0.40 13.08
CA ASN A 302 -3.12 0.50 12.29
C ASN A 302 -3.21 1.93 12.85
N GLN A 303 -3.47 2.90 11.99
CA GLN A 303 -3.66 4.31 12.33
C GLN A 303 -4.63 4.98 11.36
N ASN A 304 -5.59 5.77 11.85
CA ASN A 304 -6.45 6.57 10.98
C ASN A 304 -5.65 7.73 10.37
N ILE A 305 -5.67 7.86 9.05
CA ILE A 305 -5.00 8.91 8.28
C ILE A 305 -5.98 9.94 7.71
N ASP A 306 -7.28 9.63 7.66
CA ASP A 306 -8.28 10.50 7.04
C ASP A 306 -8.79 11.61 7.98
N ASN A 307 -8.61 11.47 9.30
CA ASN A 307 -9.05 12.46 10.30
C ASN A 307 -8.51 13.87 9.98
N PRO A 308 -9.38 14.85 9.66
CA PRO A 308 -8.96 16.23 9.35
C PRO A 308 -8.26 16.94 10.51
N ARG A 309 -8.53 16.54 11.75
CA ARG A 309 -7.91 17.16 12.94
C ARG A 309 -6.44 16.77 13.12
N ASP A 310 -6.02 15.68 12.51
CA ASP A 310 -4.65 15.15 12.64
C ASP A 310 -3.73 15.61 11.50
N ALA A 311 -4.14 16.64 10.74
CA ALA A 311 -3.38 17.15 9.61
C ALA A 311 -2.03 17.76 10.07
N ASP A 312 -0.93 17.27 9.49
CA ASP A 312 0.42 17.79 9.75
C ASP A 312 0.65 19.13 9.04
N VAL A 313 -0.04 19.33 7.91
CA VAL A 313 -0.02 20.56 7.14
C VAL A 313 -1.46 20.90 6.77
N TYR A 314 -1.86 22.14 7.07
CA TYR A 314 -3.19 22.63 6.75
C TYR A 314 -3.13 24.05 6.18
N SER A 315 -3.87 24.26 5.10
CA SER A 315 -4.18 25.58 4.55
C SER A 315 -5.69 25.66 4.32
N ARG A 316 -6.33 26.63 4.97
CA ARG A 316 -7.78 26.86 4.88
C ARG A 316 -8.29 27.10 3.46
N GLN A 317 -7.42 27.54 2.55
CA GLN A 317 -7.78 27.90 1.17
C GLN A 317 -7.22 26.94 0.12
N ALA A 318 -6.39 25.98 0.50
CA ALA A 318 -5.69 25.16 -0.49
C ALA A 318 -5.78 23.66 -0.22
N GLY A 319 -5.79 23.21 1.03
CA GLY A 319 -5.86 21.79 1.33
C GLY A 319 -5.15 21.37 2.61
N ARG A 320 -4.97 20.05 2.75
CA ARG A 320 -4.31 19.40 3.89
C ARG A 320 -3.50 18.19 3.48
N ILE A 321 -2.49 17.89 4.29
CA ILE A 321 -1.73 16.63 4.26
C ILE A 321 -1.72 16.05 5.68
N ASN A 322 -1.94 14.74 5.77
CA ASN A 322 -1.70 13.94 6.96
C ASN A 322 -0.77 12.79 6.60
N SER A 323 0.31 12.60 7.35
CA SER A 323 1.28 11.52 7.17
C SER A 323 1.18 10.51 8.32
N VAL A 324 1.33 9.23 8.00
CA VAL A 324 1.52 8.14 8.97
C VAL A 324 2.88 7.51 8.65
N ASN A 325 3.84 7.76 9.53
CA ASN A 325 5.23 7.32 9.45
C ASN A 325 5.63 6.60 10.76
N MET A 326 6.89 6.17 10.90
CA MET A 326 7.36 5.45 12.10
C MET A 326 7.12 6.17 13.44
N HIS A 327 6.93 7.49 13.46
CA HIS A 327 6.62 8.20 14.70
C HIS A 327 5.16 8.07 15.12
N LYS A 328 4.22 8.03 14.16
CA LYS A 328 2.78 7.85 14.45
C LYS A 328 2.37 6.38 14.55
N LEU A 329 3.08 5.50 13.85
CA LEU A 329 2.81 4.07 13.81
C LEU A 329 4.15 3.31 13.86
N PRO A 330 4.67 2.98 15.07
CA PRO A 330 6.04 2.46 15.26
C PRO A 330 6.39 1.20 14.46
N ILE A 331 5.42 0.32 14.18
CA ILE A 331 5.67 -0.88 13.35
C ILE A 331 6.23 -0.54 11.96
N LEU A 332 5.99 0.68 11.46
CA LEU A 332 6.50 1.14 10.19
C LEU A 332 8.03 1.23 10.13
N SER A 333 8.74 1.28 11.25
CA SER A 333 10.21 1.17 11.26
C SER A 333 10.69 -0.20 10.77
N TYR A 334 9.91 -1.26 10.99
CA TYR A 334 10.23 -2.62 10.55
C TYR A 334 9.84 -2.86 9.09
N LEU A 335 8.79 -2.18 8.62
CA LEU A 335 8.36 -2.28 7.23
C LEU A 335 9.22 -1.42 6.30
N ASP A 336 9.87 -0.38 6.83
CA ASP A 336 10.49 0.70 6.07
C ASP A 336 9.54 1.35 5.04
N MET A 337 8.28 1.56 5.44
CA MET A 337 7.25 2.17 4.61
C MET A 337 6.47 3.23 5.37
N SER A 338 5.83 4.14 4.64
CA SER A 338 4.93 5.15 5.23
C SER A 338 3.80 5.51 4.27
N ALA A 339 2.84 6.31 4.75
CA ALA A 339 1.73 6.77 3.93
C ALA A 339 1.45 8.26 4.15
N GLU A 340 1.00 8.95 3.10
CA GLU A 340 0.60 10.36 3.13
C GLU A 340 -0.78 10.52 2.46
N LYS A 341 -1.78 10.94 3.23
CA LYS A 341 -3.10 11.34 2.71
C LYS A 341 -3.10 12.82 2.39
N GLY A 342 -3.46 13.16 1.16
CA GLY A 342 -3.61 14.53 0.73
C GLY A 342 -5.04 14.86 0.30
N ASN A 343 -5.42 16.11 0.55
CA ASN A 343 -6.65 16.72 0.05
C ASN A 343 -6.30 18.12 -0.44
N LEU A 344 -6.58 18.38 -1.72
CA LEU A 344 -6.30 19.63 -2.39
C LEU A 344 -7.63 20.19 -2.90
N TYR A 345 -7.94 21.43 -2.52
CA TYR A 345 -9.17 22.10 -2.91
C TYR A 345 -9.14 22.49 -4.39
N GLU A 346 -10.31 22.91 -4.89
CA GLU A 346 -10.49 23.30 -6.29
C GLU A 346 -9.35 24.19 -6.80
N ASN A 347 -8.80 23.83 -7.96
CA ASN A 347 -7.75 24.60 -8.66
C ASN A 347 -6.47 24.89 -7.86
N SER A 348 -6.35 24.39 -6.63
CA SER A 348 -5.21 24.59 -5.76
C SER A 348 -4.03 23.77 -6.26
N VAL A 349 -2.83 24.22 -5.93
CA VAL A 349 -1.59 23.59 -6.40
C VAL A 349 -0.80 23.09 -5.20
N TYR A 350 -0.39 21.83 -5.26
CA TYR A 350 0.64 21.28 -4.41
C TYR A 350 1.98 21.64 -5.05
N LEU A 351 2.78 22.42 -4.32
CA LEU A 351 3.98 23.07 -4.83
C LEU A 351 4.99 22.05 -5.38
N PRO A 352 5.78 22.44 -6.39
CA PRO A 352 6.78 21.56 -6.97
C PRO A 352 7.76 21.08 -5.92
N HIS A 353 8.05 19.78 -5.88
CA HIS A 353 8.96 19.16 -4.92
C HIS A 353 9.52 17.86 -5.49
N TRP A 354 10.57 17.33 -4.84
CA TRP A 354 11.03 15.96 -5.05
C TRP A 354 11.17 15.22 -3.72
N GLU A 355 10.99 13.91 -3.74
CA GLU A 355 11.26 13.03 -2.61
C GLU A 355 12.75 12.69 -2.58
N MET A 356 13.38 12.77 -1.41
CA MET A 356 14.82 12.63 -1.23
C MET A 356 15.24 11.19 -0.91
N ASN A 357 14.37 10.41 -0.27
CA ASN A 357 14.69 9.06 0.22
C ASN A 357 13.55 8.04 0.00
N SER A 358 12.59 8.34 -0.87
CA SER A 358 11.47 7.42 -1.14
C SER A 358 10.92 7.56 -2.54
N HIS A 359 10.35 6.48 -3.07
CA HIS A 359 9.37 6.54 -4.15
C HIS A 359 7.99 6.87 -3.56
N SER A 360 7.11 7.45 -4.37
CA SER A 360 5.74 7.79 -3.97
C SER A 360 4.73 7.15 -4.92
N ILE A 361 3.91 6.24 -4.40
CA ILE A 361 2.87 5.53 -5.15
C ILE A 361 1.53 6.18 -4.83
N VAL A 362 1.02 7.00 -5.74
CA VAL A 362 -0.14 7.87 -5.57
C VAL A 362 -1.40 7.20 -6.10
N TYR A 363 -2.33 6.83 -5.21
CA TYR A 363 -3.68 6.34 -5.54
C TYR A 363 -4.72 7.44 -5.38
N VAL A 364 -5.49 7.68 -6.43
CA VAL A 364 -6.54 8.71 -6.40
C VAL A 364 -7.82 8.16 -5.79
N THR A 365 -8.22 8.74 -4.66
CA THR A 365 -9.42 8.33 -3.91
C THR A 365 -10.67 9.14 -4.27
N ARG A 366 -10.52 10.43 -4.60
CA ARG A 366 -11.63 11.30 -5.03
C ARG A 366 -11.13 12.42 -5.95
N GLY A 367 -12.00 12.89 -6.84
CA GLY A 367 -11.72 14.01 -7.72
C GLY A 367 -10.68 13.69 -8.79
N SER A 368 -9.98 14.72 -9.23
CA SER A 368 -8.97 14.64 -10.30
C SER A 368 -7.97 15.78 -10.23
N ALA A 369 -6.76 15.54 -10.75
CA ALA A 369 -5.70 16.54 -10.81
C ALA A 369 -4.83 16.35 -12.06
N ARG A 370 -4.25 17.44 -12.57
CA ARG A 370 -3.14 17.35 -13.51
C ARG A 370 -1.85 17.15 -12.73
N ILE A 371 -1.11 16.09 -13.03
CA ILE A 371 0.19 15.80 -12.43
C ILE A 371 1.25 15.91 -13.51
N GLN A 372 2.29 16.69 -13.23
CA GLN A 372 3.51 16.72 -14.04
C GLN A 372 4.67 16.14 -13.25
N VAL A 373 5.46 15.29 -13.89
CA VAL A 373 6.67 14.70 -13.32
C VAL A 373 7.84 14.89 -14.28
N VAL A 374 8.96 15.39 -13.76
CA VAL A 374 10.20 15.66 -14.51
C VAL A 374 11.30 14.73 -14.02
N GLY A 375 11.92 14.00 -14.95
CA GLY A 375 13.01 13.07 -14.66
C GLY A 375 14.39 13.72 -14.62
N SER A 376 15.41 12.92 -14.31
CA SER A 376 16.81 13.36 -14.17
C SER A 376 17.43 13.91 -15.47
N ASN A 377 16.85 13.60 -16.63
CA ASN A 377 17.25 14.13 -17.93
C ASN A 377 16.61 15.50 -18.26
N GLY A 378 15.88 16.10 -17.31
CA GLY A 378 15.18 17.38 -17.50
C GLY A 378 13.95 17.30 -18.40
N LYS A 379 13.51 16.09 -18.80
CA LYS A 379 12.30 15.89 -19.60
C LYS A 379 11.11 15.62 -18.70
N THR A 380 9.96 16.15 -19.10
CA THR A 380 8.67 15.77 -18.53
C THR A 380 8.37 14.33 -18.93
N VAL A 381 8.36 13.43 -17.95
CA VAL A 381 8.06 12.00 -18.12
C VAL A 381 6.59 11.68 -17.84
N LEU A 382 5.87 12.56 -17.14
CA LEU A 382 4.42 12.50 -16.96
C LEU A 382 3.83 13.90 -17.14
N ASP A 383 2.73 14.01 -17.88
CA ASP A 383 1.86 15.19 -17.92
C ASP A 383 0.44 14.75 -18.24
N GLU A 384 -0.27 14.27 -17.23
CA GLU A 384 -1.58 13.63 -17.40
C GLU A 384 -2.59 14.14 -16.36
N GLU A 385 -3.87 14.10 -16.70
CA GLU A 385 -4.96 14.25 -15.74
C GLU A 385 -5.28 12.90 -15.12
N VAL A 386 -5.02 12.78 -13.81
CA VAL A 386 -5.32 11.58 -13.03
C VAL A 386 -6.70 11.68 -12.38
N ARG A 387 -7.41 10.56 -12.31
CA ARG A 387 -8.78 10.44 -11.81
C ARG A 387 -8.90 9.29 -10.81
N ARG A 388 -9.98 9.30 -10.04
CA ARG A 388 -10.31 8.26 -9.04
C ARG A 388 -10.06 6.84 -9.58
N GLY A 389 -9.41 6.02 -8.76
CA GLY A 389 -9.10 4.62 -9.07
C GLY A 389 -7.80 4.40 -9.82
N GLN A 390 -7.13 5.45 -10.29
CA GLN A 390 -5.84 5.36 -10.96
C GLN A 390 -4.68 5.44 -9.96
N LEU A 391 -3.56 4.80 -10.33
CA LEU A 391 -2.26 4.86 -9.66
C LEU A 391 -1.23 5.59 -10.54
N VAL A 392 -0.36 6.37 -9.91
CA VAL A 392 0.85 6.91 -10.54
C VAL A 392 2.02 6.74 -9.58
N VAL A 393 3.17 6.32 -10.10
CA VAL A 393 4.43 6.32 -9.32
C VAL A 393 5.20 7.61 -9.62
N VAL A 394 5.66 8.29 -8.58
CA VAL A 394 6.67 9.35 -8.66
C VAL A 394 7.97 8.79 -8.09
N PRO A 395 8.97 8.48 -8.94
CA PRO A 395 10.24 7.95 -8.45
C PRO A 395 11.01 8.94 -7.57
N GLN A 396 11.87 8.41 -6.69
CA GLN A 396 12.78 9.21 -5.88
C GLN A 396 13.57 10.21 -6.75
N TYR A 397 13.74 11.44 -6.26
CA TYR A 397 14.37 12.58 -6.94
C TYR A 397 13.67 13.12 -8.20
N PHE A 398 12.60 12.49 -8.69
CA PHE A 398 11.83 13.09 -9.78
C PHE A 398 11.03 14.26 -9.22
N ALA A 399 11.10 15.41 -9.89
CA ALA A 399 10.38 16.59 -9.46
C ALA A 399 8.92 16.48 -9.93
N SER A 400 7.97 16.73 -9.05
CA SER A 400 6.55 16.67 -9.37
C SER A 400 5.81 17.93 -8.94
N ILE A 401 4.77 18.30 -9.69
CA ILE A 401 3.81 19.36 -9.35
C ILE A 401 2.41 18.85 -9.62
N VAL A 402 1.46 19.20 -8.74
CA VAL A 402 0.07 18.73 -8.83
C VAL A 402 -0.88 19.92 -8.78
N ARG A 403 -1.82 19.97 -9.72
CA ARG A 403 -2.91 20.94 -9.72
C ARG A 403 -4.25 20.23 -9.67
N ALA A 404 -5.03 20.48 -8.62
CA ALA A 404 -6.39 19.96 -8.52
C ALA A 404 -7.28 20.53 -9.63
N SER A 405 -8.21 19.71 -10.09
CA SER A 405 -9.32 20.15 -10.94
C SER A 405 -10.36 20.96 -10.15
N GLN A 406 -11.47 21.33 -10.79
CA GLN A 406 -12.57 22.05 -10.14
C GLN A 406 -13.27 21.22 -9.04
N ASN A 407 -13.23 19.88 -9.14
CA ASN A 407 -13.85 18.99 -8.16
C ASN A 407 -12.93 18.67 -6.95
N GLY A 408 -11.82 19.38 -6.81
CA GLY A 408 -10.75 19.05 -5.87
C GLY A 408 -10.03 17.75 -6.23
N PHE A 409 -9.13 17.34 -5.35
CA PHE A 409 -8.30 16.15 -5.52
C PHE A 409 -7.95 15.53 -4.17
N GLU A 410 -8.23 14.24 -4.01
CA GLU A 410 -7.81 13.47 -2.84
C GLU A 410 -7.10 12.19 -3.23
N TRP A 411 -5.98 11.96 -2.57
CA TRP A 411 -5.11 10.84 -2.85
C TRP A 411 -4.53 10.27 -1.56
N ILE A 412 -4.14 9.00 -1.63
CA ILE A 412 -3.23 8.38 -0.68
C ILE A 412 -1.94 8.08 -1.42
N SER A 413 -0.80 8.44 -0.82
CA SER A 413 0.53 8.10 -1.32
C SER A 413 1.14 7.06 -0.38
N PHE A 414 1.53 5.90 -0.91
CA PHE A 414 2.38 4.94 -0.22
C PHE A 414 3.84 5.27 -0.54
N LYS A 415 4.70 5.28 0.48
CA LYS A 415 6.09 5.67 0.35
C LYS A 415 7.01 4.56 0.82
N THR A 416 8.07 4.30 0.05
CA THR A 416 9.06 3.23 0.28
C THR A 416 10.15 3.67 1.27
N SER A 417 9.74 4.31 2.37
CA SER A 417 10.61 4.70 3.49
C SER A 417 9.75 4.94 4.73
N ALA A 418 10.22 4.48 5.89
CA ALA A 418 9.57 4.70 7.18
C ALA A 418 9.46 6.19 7.57
N LEU A 419 10.43 7.00 7.15
CA LEU A 419 10.49 8.44 7.45
C LEU A 419 10.82 9.26 6.19
N PRO A 420 9.82 9.52 5.33
CA PRO A 420 10.04 10.15 4.04
C PRO A 420 10.43 11.62 4.18
N MET A 421 11.41 12.05 3.41
CA MET A 421 11.89 13.41 3.33
C MET A 421 11.65 13.96 1.92
N LYS A 422 11.10 15.17 1.85
CA LYS A 422 10.88 15.89 0.59
C LYS A 422 11.50 17.27 0.62
N SER A 423 11.90 17.74 -0.54
CA SER A 423 12.46 19.08 -0.73
C SER A 423 11.56 19.90 -1.66
N PRO A 424 10.88 20.94 -1.14
CA PRO A 424 10.12 21.85 -1.98
C PRO A 424 11.03 22.67 -2.90
N LEU A 425 10.65 22.84 -4.16
CA LEU A 425 11.31 23.73 -5.11
C LEU A 425 10.84 25.18 -4.95
N ALA A 426 9.58 25.39 -4.54
CA ALA A 426 9.00 26.72 -4.32
C ALA A 426 8.28 26.81 -2.96
N GLY A 427 8.11 28.03 -2.44
CA GLY A 427 7.44 28.28 -1.16
C GLY A 427 8.37 28.57 0.02
N ALA A 428 7.77 28.59 1.23
CA ALA A 428 8.39 29.07 2.46
C ALA A 428 9.67 28.35 2.89
N ARG A 429 9.80 27.07 2.52
CA ARG A 429 10.90 26.15 2.89
C ARG A 429 11.60 25.57 1.67
N SER A 430 11.63 26.32 0.58
CA SER A 430 12.09 25.81 -0.70
C SER A 430 13.58 25.92 -0.93
N ALA A 431 14.10 25.03 -1.79
CA ALA A 431 15.47 25.06 -2.27
C ALA A 431 15.82 26.42 -2.90
N LEU A 432 14.94 26.99 -3.73
CA LEU A 432 15.16 28.32 -4.34
C LEU A 432 15.24 29.43 -3.29
N LYS A 433 14.39 29.40 -2.26
CA LYS A 433 14.48 30.36 -1.14
C LYS A 433 15.77 30.20 -0.34
N GLY A 434 16.29 28.98 -0.22
CA GLY A 434 17.56 28.69 0.45
C GLY A 434 18.79 29.26 -0.27
N MET A 435 18.73 29.52 -1.58
CA MET A 435 19.88 30.01 -2.35
C MET A 435 20.17 31.50 -2.13
N PRO A 436 21.45 31.94 -2.08
CA PRO A 436 21.79 33.36 -2.10
C PRO A 436 21.27 34.06 -3.35
N ILE A 437 20.84 35.33 -3.22
CA ILE A 437 20.33 36.11 -4.37
C ILE A 437 21.31 36.14 -5.56
N PRO A 438 22.63 36.36 -5.37
CA PRO A 438 23.58 36.34 -6.48
C PRO A 438 23.62 35.01 -7.24
N VAL A 439 23.38 33.88 -6.57
CA VAL A 439 23.29 32.57 -7.24
C VAL A 439 22.10 32.54 -8.18
N LEU A 440 20.92 32.99 -7.75
CA LEU A 440 19.73 33.04 -8.61
C LEU A 440 19.90 34.03 -9.78
N VAL A 441 20.43 35.22 -9.50
CA VAL A 441 20.70 36.27 -10.49
C VAL A 441 21.60 35.74 -11.61
N ASN A 442 22.73 35.11 -11.26
CA ASN A 442 23.68 34.61 -12.23
C ASN A 442 23.21 33.33 -12.93
N SER A 443 22.59 32.40 -12.20
CA SER A 443 22.09 31.13 -12.77
C SER A 443 20.96 31.34 -13.77
N TYR A 444 20.04 32.28 -13.51
CA TYR A 444 18.87 32.52 -14.35
C TYR A 444 18.97 33.77 -15.23
N ARG A 445 20.04 34.57 -15.10
CA ARG A 445 20.21 35.87 -15.77
C ARG A 445 19.03 36.82 -15.52
N ILE A 446 18.61 36.91 -14.26
CA ILE A 446 17.50 37.74 -13.79
C ILE A 446 18.00 38.90 -12.91
N SER A 447 17.21 39.97 -12.79
CA SER A 447 17.52 41.07 -11.88
C SER A 447 17.45 40.66 -10.41
N ASN A 448 18.11 41.44 -9.53
CA ASN A 448 18.00 41.27 -8.08
C ASN A 448 16.54 41.25 -7.59
N ARG A 449 15.68 42.12 -8.15
CA ARG A 449 14.25 42.18 -7.80
C ARG A 449 13.53 40.89 -8.21
N GLN A 450 13.75 40.40 -9.43
CA GLN A 450 13.16 39.13 -9.88
C GLN A 450 13.64 37.95 -9.03
N ALA A 451 14.91 37.94 -8.61
CA ALA A 451 15.42 36.92 -7.69
C ALA A 451 14.76 37.00 -6.30
N GLN A 452 14.49 38.21 -5.79
CA GLN A 452 13.69 38.38 -4.57
C GLN A 452 12.25 37.86 -4.77
N ASP A 453 11.62 38.16 -5.90
CA ASP A 453 10.27 37.67 -6.22
C ASP A 453 10.20 36.13 -6.23
N VAL A 454 11.19 35.46 -6.83
CA VAL A 454 11.31 33.98 -6.82
C VAL A 454 11.38 33.43 -5.39
N LYS A 455 12.10 34.10 -4.49
CA LYS A 455 12.27 33.65 -3.10
C LYS A 455 11.07 33.94 -2.21
N TYR A 456 10.42 35.09 -2.39
CA TYR A 456 9.53 35.66 -1.37
C TYR A 456 8.06 35.75 -1.78
N ASN A 457 7.70 35.69 -3.08
CA ASN A 457 6.29 35.79 -3.51
C ASN A 457 5.37 34.70 -2.92
N ARG A 458 5.93 33.56 -2.52
CA ARG A 458 5.21 32.43 -1.90
C ARG A 458 5.72 32.11 -0.50
N GLU A 459 6.33 33.06 0.21
CA GLU A 459 6.95 32.80 1.52
C GLU A 459 5.97 32.37 2.62
N ARG A 460 4.67 32.66 2.45
CA ARG A 460 3.60 32.25 3.38
C ARG A 460 3.02 30.86 3.07
N HIS A 461 3.50 30.22 1.99
CA HIS A 461 2.97 28.96 1.49
C HIS A 461 4.03 27.86 1.61
N PRO A 462 3.96 26.96 2.61
CA PRO A 462 4.97 25.92 2.79
C PRO A 462 4.84 24.79 1.77
N TYR A 463 3.61 24.40 1.44
CA TYR A 463 3.33 23.24 0.58
C TYR A 463 2.23 23.49 -0.45
N PHE A 464 1.22 24.30 -0.10
CA PHE A 464 0.07 24.54 -0.99
C PHE A 464 -0.08 26.01 -1.33
N VAL A 465 -0.60 26.26 -2.52
CA VAL A 465 -1.04 27.59 -2.96
C VAL A 465 -2.51 27.49 -3.43
N PRO A 466 -3.37 28.43 -3.00
CA PRO A 466 -4.75 28.48 -3.45
C PRO A 466 -4.87 28.65 -4.96
N GLY A 467 -5.99 28.21 -5.53
CA GLY A 467 -6.34 28.51 -6.91
C GLY A 467 -6.46 30.02 -7.16
N SER A 468 -6.13 30.46 -8.38
CA SER A 468 -6.09 31.87 -8.79
C SER A 468 -7.39 32.66 -8.50
N GLY A 469 -8.55 32.00 -8.51
CA GLY A 469 -9.84 32.63 -8.16
C GLY A 469 -10.01 32.93 -6.66
N GLN A 470 -9.46 32.09 -5.78
CA GLN A 470 -9.53 32.29 -4.32
C GLN A 470 -8.47 33.31 -3.83
N GLN A 471 -7.38 33.47 -4.60
CA GLN A 471 -6.33 34.44 -4.28
C GLN A 471 -6.81 35.90 -4.42
N GLN A 472 -7.77 36.19 -5.30
CA GLN A 472 -8.35 37.53 -5.48
C GLN A 472 -9.29 37.93 -4.34
N GLN A 473 -10.10 37.01 -3.81
CA GLN A 473 -10.99 37.28 -2.68
C GLN A 473 -10.23 37.58 -1.38
N TYR A 474 -9.08 36.94 -1.15
CA TYR A 474 -8.28 37.17 0.06
C TYR A 474 -7.52 38.50 0.04
N VAL A 475 -7.00 38.92 -1.11
CA VAL A 475 -6.37 40.24 -1.24
C VAL A 475 -7.41 41.35 -1.01
N ALA A 476 -8.65 41.15 -1.46
CA ALA A 476 -9.74 42.09 -1.20
C ALA A 476 -10.15 42.16 0.28
N THR A 477 -10.12 41.05 1.03
CA THR A 477 -10.49 41.03 2.46
C THR A 477 -9.36 41.35 3.42
N ALA A 478 -8.09 41.22 3.01
CA ALA A 478 -6.93 41.62 3.80
C ALA A 478 -6.54 43.10 3.62
N SER A 479 -7.15 43.78 2.64
CA SER A 479 -6.95 45.22 2.35
C SER A 479 -8.11 46.09 2.84
N ALA A 480 -9.11 45.48 3.49
CA ALA A 480 -10.20 46.12 4.20
C ALA A 480 -10.03 45.88 5.71
#